data_AF-N9PX91-F1
#
_entry.id   AF-N9PX91-F1
#
_cell.length_a   1.000
_cell.length_b   1.000
_cell.length_c   1.000
_cell.angle_alpha   90.00
_cell.angle_beta   90.00
_cell.angle_gamma   90.00
#
_symmetry.space_group_name_H-M   'P 1'
#
loop_
_entity.id
_entity.type
_entity.pdbx_description
1 polymer ?
#
loop_
_entity_poly.entity_id
_entity_poly.type
_entity_poly.pdbx_seq_one_letter_code
_entity_poly.pdbx_strand_id
1 'polypeptide(L)'
;MKLLRIFLVTGFLLLSGCSKANEHPDNSLNTGIIKQLYQFQKQDHFVGDGYLYTGVQDKQQKELLNQKVAQTAEAYIQLYQGSQQPNKEQRLKILSDGIHQIDPDSLDTEDREQVATTFEHFLDITGLESSEGILNTWIYNEEINKLIEDNHSTQSK
;
A
#
# COMPACT_ATOMS: atom_id res chain seq x y z
N MET A 1 21.39 83.15 23.23
CA MET A 1 22.21 82.92 22.03
C MET A 1 22.16 81.44 21.67
N LYS A 2 21.84 81.15 20.39
CA LYS A 2 22.16 79.94 19.60
C LYS A 2 21.38 78.66 19.96
N LEU A 3 20.31 78.33 19.22
CA LEU A 3 20.26 77.58 17.93
C LEU A 3 20.39 76.06 18.16
N LEU A 4 19.28 75.32 18.14
CA LEU A 4 18.67 74.67 16.96
C LEU A 4 19.53 73.53 16.36
N ARG A 5 19.07 72.29 16.54
CA ARG A 5 19.30 71.11 15.67
C ARG A 5 18.05 70.20 15.80
N ILE A 6 17.00 70.41 15.01
CA ILE A 6 16.68 69.77 13.71
C ILE A 6 16.76 68.22 13.74
N PHE A 7 15.55 67.63 13.74
CA PHE A 7 15.03 66.44 13.06
C PHE A 7 15.94 65.22 12.79
N LEU A 8 15.47 64.05 13.24
CA LEU A 8 15.23 62.93 12.32
C LEU A 8 14.14 62.01 12.88
N VAL A 9 12.91 62.25 12.43
CA VAL A 9 11.81 61.30 12.49
C VAL A 9 12.08 60.29 11.39
N THR A 10 12.58 59.11 11.74
CA THR A 10 12.52 57.94 10.85
C THR A 10 11.31 57.11 11.26
N GLY A 11 10.18 57.42 10.62
CA GLY A 11 9.03 56.53 10.58
C GLY A 11 9.43 55.27 9.81
N PHE A 12 9.42 54.12 10.48
CA PHE A 12 9.56 52.83 9.83
C PHE A 12 8.17 52.42 9.31
N LEU A 13 7.86 52.88 8.09
CA LEU A 13 6.69 52.44 7.34
C LEU A 13 6.97 51.07 6.71
N LEU A 14 6.26 50.07 7.24
CA LEU A 14 5.65 48.90 6.60
C LEU A 14 6.36 48.29 5.38
N LEU A 15 6.82 47.04 5.55
CA LEU A 15 6.50 45.97 4.61
C LEU A 15 6.10 44.73 5.41
N SER A 16 4.82 44.66 5.79
CA SER A 16 4.17 43.36 6.02
C SER A 16 4.06 42.69 4.65
N GLY A 17 5.14 42.05 4.23
CA GLY A 17 5.07 41.03 3.19
C GLY A 17 4.24 39.89 3.76
N CYS A 18 2.93 39.91 3.51
CA CYS A 18 2.16 38.68 3.47
C CYS A 18 2.72 37.86 2.31
N SER A 19 3.77 37.09 2.58
CA SER A 19 4.06 35.92 1.78
C SER A 19 2.82 35.05 1.89
N LYS A 20 1.97 35.08 0.86
CA LYS A 20 1.10 33.95 0.60
C LYS A 20 2.04 32.79 0.35
N ALA A 21 2.27 31.98 1.38
CA ALA A 21 2.77 30.64 1.18
C ALA A 21 1.76 30.01 0.20
N ASN A 22 2.17 29.87 -1.06
CA ASN A 22 1.56 28.89 -1.92
C ASN A 22 1.86 27.56 -1.24
N GLU A 23 0.92 27.08 -0.43
CA GLU A 23 0.86 25.67 -0.06
C GLU A 23 0.66 24.91 -1.36
N HIS A 24 1.78 24.50 -1.96
CA HIS A 24 1.76 23.52 -3.01
C HIS A 24 1.22 22.23 -2.38
N PRO A 25 0.12 21.64 -2.87
CA PRO A 25 -0.35 20.36 -2.34
C PRO A 25 0.81 19.37 -2.42
N ASP A 26 1.02 18.66 -1.31
CA ASP A 26 2.26 18.01 -0.94
C ASP A 26 2.60 16.81 -1.85
N ASN A 27 3.23 17.09 -2.98
CA ASN A 27 3.78 16.10 -3.92
C ASN A 27 4.84 15.19 -3.24
N SER A 28 5.33 15.53 -2.04
CA SER A 28 6.33 14.72 -1.34
C SER A 28 5.76 13.41 -0.80
N LEU A 29 4.47 13.38 -0.42
CA LEU A 29 3.82 12.17 0.09
C LEU A 29 3.73 11.08 -0.99
N ASN A 30 3.17 11.43 -2.15
CA ASN A 30 3.08 10.50 -3.28
C ASN A 30 4.47 10.06 -3.76
N THR A 31 5.45 10.95 -3.75
CA THR A 31 6.85 10.61 -4.07
C THR A 31 7.39 9.54 -3.09
N GLY A 32 7.09 9.69 -1.79
CA GLY A 32 7.46 8.72 -0.77
C GLY A 32 6.81 7.35 -0.97
N ILE A 33 5.49 7.32 -1.23
CA ILE A 33 4.74 6.08 -1.49
C ILE A 33 5.24 5.39 -2.75
N ILE A 34 5.37 6.12 -3.86
CA ILE A 34 5.88 5.60 -5.14
C ILE A 34 7.28 5.00 -4.96
N LYS A 35 8.17 5.67 -4.20
CA LYS A 35 9.51 5.15 -3.92
C LYS A 35 9.45 3.83 -3.16
N GLN A 36 8.60 3.71 -2.13
CA GLN A 36 8.43 2.47 -1.37
C GLN A 36 7.90 1.34 -2.26
N LEU A 37 6.89 1.61 -3.10
CA LEU A 37 6.36 0.63 -4.06
C LEU A 37 7.44 0.15 -5.06
N TYR A 38 8.27 1.06 -5.57
CA TYR A 38 9.39 0.70 -6.45
C TYR A 38 10.44 -0.18 -5.77
N GLN A 39 10.64 -0.02 -4.46
CA GLN A 39 11.53 -0.86 -3.68
C GLN A 39 10.89 -2.21 -3.39
N PHE A 40 9.62 -2.20 -2.99
CA PHE A 40 8.84 -3.38 -2.66
C PHE A 40 8.81 -4.36 -3.84
N GLN A 41 8.42 -3.91 -5.04
CA GLN A 41 8.27 -4.79 -6.20
C GLN A 41 9.55 -5.50 -6.69
N LYS A 42 10.72 -5.13 -6.17
CA LYS A 42 12.02 -5.72 -6.55
C LYS A 42 12.50 -6.78 -5.56
N GLN A 43 11.79 -6.97 -4.46
CA GLN A 43 12.15 -7.94 -3.42
C GLN A 43 11.72 -9.34 -3.84
N ASP A 44 12.36 -10.35 -3.25
CA ASP A 44 11.83 -11.71 -3.25
C ASP A 44 10.95 -11.85 -1.99
N HIS A 45 9.63 -11.82 -2.17
CA HIS A 45 8.65 -11.84 -1.08
C HIS A 45 8.37 -13.24 -0.53
N PHE A 46 8.92 -14.26 -1.20
CA PHE A 46 8.61 -15.67 -0.95
C PHE A 46 9.88 -16.48 -0.67
N VAL A 47 10.96 -15.81 -0.28
CA VAL A 47 12.12 -16.44 0.34
C VAL A 47 11.80 -16.76 1.81
N GLY A 48 12.34 -17.87 2.31
CA GLY A 48 12.17 -18.24 3.72
C GLY A 48 12.71 -17.16 4.66
N ASP A 49 12.05 -17.01 5.80
CA ASP A 49 12.37 -15.98 6.81
C ASP A 49 13.52 -16.38 7.75
N GLY A 50 13.99 -17.63 7.65
CA GLY A 50 14.99 -18.22 8.54
C GLY A 50 14.42 -18.74 9.86
N TYR A 51 13.10 -18.74 10.03
CA TYR A 51 12.36 -19.19 11.19
C TYR A 51 11.35 -20.28 10.82
N LEU A 52 10.07 -19.91 10.66
CA LEU A 52 8.96 -20.86 10.45
C LEU A 52 8.57 -20.95 8.98
N TYR A 53 8.60 -19.84 8.24
CA TYR A 53 8.26 -19.86 6.83
C TYR A 53 9.47 -20.28 6.00
N THR A 54 9.35 -21.42 5.33
CA THR A 54 10.47 -22.02 4.58
C THR A 54 10.65 -21.46 3.16
N GLY A 55 9.66 -20.69 2.68
CA GLY A 55 9.65 -20.14 1.33
C GLY A 55 9.01 -21.06 0.30
N VAL A 56 8.56 -20.48 -0.81
CA VAL A 56 8.00 -21.24 -1.94
C VAL A 56 9.12 -22.07 -2.58
N GLN A 57 8.98 -23.39 -2.54
CA GLN A 57 10.02 -24.32 -3.00
C GLN A 57 10.06 -24.43 -4.53
N ASP A 58 8.89 -24.38 -5.19
CA ASP A 58 8.83 -24.42 -6.65
C ASP A 58 9.28 -23.07 -7.23
N LYS A 59 10.35 -23.09 -8.04
CA LYS A 59 10.94 -21.87 -8.58
C LYS A 59 10.00 -21.13 -9.53
N GLN A 60 9.21 -21.84 -10.33
CA GLN A 60 8.32 -21.22 -11.31
C GLN A 60 7.14 -20.56 -10.62
N GLN A 61 6.57 -21.22 -9.61
CA GLN A 61 5.54 -20.66 -8.75
C GLN A 61 6.06 -19.44 -8.00
N LYS A 62 7.27 -19.51 -7.44
CA LYS A 62 7.89 -18.36 -6.77
C LYS A 62 8.10 -17.15 -7.70
N GLU A 63 8.59 -17.39 -8.92
CA GLU A 63 8.75 -16.35 -9.93
C GLU A 63 7.40 -15.74 -10.31
N LEU A 64 6.38 -16.57 -10.50
CA LEU A 64 5.03 -16.14 -10.83
C LEU A 64 4.42 -15.28 -9.71
N LEU A 65 4.54 -15.70 -8.45
CA LEU A 65 4.01 -14.96 -7.31
C LEU A 65 4.69 -13.59 -7.16
N ASN A 66 6.03 -13.54 -7.23
CA ASN A 66 6.76 -12.26 -7.21
C ASN A 66 6.35 -11.37 -8.39
N GLN A 67 6.11 -11.94 -9.58
CA GLN A 67 5.59 -11.20 -10.72
C GLN A 67 4.20 -10.60 -10.44
N LYS A 68 3.29 -11.34 -9.77
CA LYS A 68 1.95 -10.83 -9.40
C LYS A 68 2.02 -9.70 -8.38
N VAL A 69 2.92 -9.80 -7.40
CA VAL A 69 3.18 -8.72 -6.44
C VAL A 69 3.71 -7.48 -7.17
N ALA A 70 4.68 -7.65 -8.06
CA ALA A 70 5.23 -6.54 -8.83
C ALA A 70 4.19 -5.87 -9.74
N GLN A 71 3.30 -6.64 -10.38
CA GLN A 71 2.18 -6.10 -11.17
C GLN A 71 1.22 -5.27 -10.32
N THR A 72 0.93 -5.72 -9.09
CA THR A 72 0.08 -4.98 -8.15
C THR A 72 0.75 -3.68 -7.68
N ALA A 73 2.05 -3.72 -7.38
CA ALA A 73 2.82 -2.54 -7.01
C ALA A 73 2.84 -1.50 -8.14
N GLU A 74 3.03 -1.93 -9.39
CA GLU A 74 2.97 -1.07 -10.57
C GLU A 74 1.59 -0.42 -10.75
N ALA A 75 0.50 -1.15 -10.51
CA ALA A 75 -0.84 -0.58 -10.53
C ALA A 75 -1.02 0.53 -9.48
N TYR A 76 -0.51 0.34 -8.26
CA TYR A 76 -0.49 1.39 -7.25
C TYR A 76 0.38 2.58 -7.68
N ILE A 77 1.57 2.34 -8.25
CA ILE A 77 2.45 3.41 -8.76
C ILE A 77 1.69 4.27 -9.77
N GLN A 78 1.00 3.64 -10.73
CA GLN A 78 0.20 4.35 -11.74
C GLN A 78 -0.94 5.16 -11.10
N LEU A 79 -1.61 4.62 -10.08
CA LEU A 79 -2.64 5.34 -9.33
C LEU A 79 -2.09 6.62 -8.67
N TYR A 80 -0.94 6.52 -8.00
CA TYR A 80 -0.33 7.66 -7.31
C TYR A 80 0.37 8.66 -8.25
N GLN A 81 0.77 8.24 -9.46
CA GLN A 81 1.21 9.12 -10.53
C GLN A 81 0.05 9.90 -11.16
N GLY A 82 -1.11 9.25 -11.32
CA GLY A 82 -2.30 9.82 -11.95
C GLY A 82 -3.19 10.65 -11.02
N SER A 83 -3.04 10.52 -9.69
CA SER A 83 -3.85 11.23 -8.70
C SER A 83 -3.01 11.68 -7.50
N GLN A 84 -3.17 12.95 -7.11
CA GLN A 84 -2.51 13.51 -5.92
C GLN A 84 -3.04 12.91 -4.61
N GLN A 85 -4.31 12.52 -4.58
CA GLN A 85 -4.94 11.90 -3.42
C GLN A 85 -5.90 10.82 -3.89
N PRO A 86 -5.42 9.60 -4.19
CA PRO A 86 -6.29 8.47 -4.45
C PRO A 86 -7.25 8.26 -3.28
N ASN A 87 -8.50 7.93 -3.56
CA ASN A 87 -9.45 7.62 -2.49
C ASN A 87 -9.31 6.16 -2.02
N LYS A 88 -9.95 5.82 -0.89
CA LYS A 88 -9.90 4.48 -0.29
C LYS A 88 -10.39 3.39 -1.26
N GLU A 89 -11.47 3.64 -1.99
CA GLU A 89 -12.07 2.69 -2.93
C GLU A 89 -11.13 2.34 -4.08
N GLN A 90 -10.45 3.34 -4.66
CA GLN A 90 -9.45 3.12 -5.71
C GLN A 90 -8.30 2.23 -5.24
N ARG A 91 -7.82 2.44 -4.01
CA ARG A 91 -6.75 1.62 -3.44
C ARG A 91 -7.23 0.19 -3.14
N LEU A 92 -8.38 0.04 -2.50
CA LEU A 92 -8.98 -1.27 -2.23
C LEU A 92 -9.25 -2.06 -3.51
N LYS A 93 -9.66 -1.39 -4.58
CA LYS A 93 -9.83 -2.02 -5.89
C LYS A 93 -8.53 -2.61 -6.41
N ILE A 94 -7.41 -1.87 -6.34
CA ILE A 94 -6.11 -2.39 -6.76
C ILE A 94 -5.67 -3.57 -5.88
N LEU A 95 -5.89 -3.50 -4.56
CA LEU A 95 -5.63 -4.63 -3.65
C LEU A 95 -6.41 -5.88 -4.09
N SER A 96 -7.72 -5.71 -4.33
CA SER A 96 -8.62 -6.79 -4.74
C SER A 96 -8.22 -7.38 -6.08
N ASP A 97 -8.04 -6.55 -7.11
CA ASP A 97 -7.62 -6.98 -8.44
C ASP A 97 -6.23 -7.64 -8.39
N GLY A 98 -5.35 -7.18 -7.51
CA GLY A 98 -4.01 -7.72 -7.33
C GLY A 98 -4.03 -9.15 -6.78
N ILE A 99 -4.71 -9.37 -5.66
CA ILE A 99 -4.67 -10.67 -4.97
C ILE A 99 -5.44 -11.75 -5.73
N HIS A 100 -6.54 -11.38 -6.39
CA HIS A 100 -7.35 -12.32 -7.19
C HIS A 100 -6.71 -12.72 -8.53
N GLN A 101 -5.52 -12.22 -8.85
CA GLN A 101 -4.69 -12.80 -9.92
C GLN A 101 -4.01 -14.11 -9.50
N ILE A 102 -4.04 -14.42 -8.20
CA ILE A 102 -3.44 -15.61 -7.61
C ILE A 102 -4.59 -16.53 -7.19
N ASP A 103 -4.58 -17.74 -7.71
CA ASP A 103 -5.52 -18.79 -7.32
C ASP A 103 -5.10 -19.35 -5.94
N PRO A 104 -5.88 -19.15 -4.87
CA PRO A 104 -5.53 -19.64 -3.54
C PRO A 104 -5.42 -21.17 -3.51
N ASP A 105 -6.18 -21.89 -4.34
CA ASP A 105 -6.18 -23.36 -4.36
C ASP A 105 -4.92 -23.94 -5.01
N SER A 106 -4.13 -23.10 -5.68
CA SER A 106 -2.83 -23.47 -6.24
C SER A 106 -1.69 -23.46 -5.21
N LEU A 107 -1.97 -23.02 -3.98
CA LEU A 107 -0.99 -22.82 -2.90
C LEU A 107 -1.33 -23.66 -1.68
N ASP A 108 -0.32 -24.07 -0.93
CA ASP A 108 -0.54 -24.60 0.41
C ASP A 108 -0.89 -23.48 1.40
N THR A 109 -1.21 -23.85 2.64
CA THR A 109 -1.65 -22.88 3.65
C THR A 109 -0.56 -21.87 4.00
N GLU A 110 0.71 -22.30 4.09
CA GLU A 110 1.82 -21.41 4.46
C GLU A 110 2.07 -20.37 3.35
N ASP A 111 2.06 -20.82 2.09
CA ASP A 111 2.23 -19.94 0.94
C ASP A 111 1.05 -18.98 0.76
N ARG A 112 -0.19 -19.42 1.02
CA ARG A 112 -1.37 -18.52 1.05
C ARG A 112 -1.22 -17.45 2.12
N GLU A 113 -0.84 -17.82 3.34
CA GLU A 113 -0.62 -16.87 4.42
C GLU A 113 0.49 -15.87 4.06
N GLN A 114 1.60 -16.34 3.48
CA GLN A 114 2.66 -15.45 3.02
C GLN A 114 2.20 -14.49 1.91
N VAL A 115 1.35 -14.93 0.97
CA VAL A 115 0.75 -14.03 -0.03
C VAL A 115 -0.08 -12.96 0.67
N ALA A 116 -0.94 -13.32 1.61
CA ALA A 116 -1.76 -12.35 2.33
C ALA A 116 -0.90 -11.35 3.11
N THR A 117 0.10 -11.81 3.87
CA THR A 117 1.07 -10.95 4.58
C THR A 117 1.86 -10.06 3.62
N THR A 118 2.20 -10.56 2.44
CA THR A 118 2.83 -9.72 1.39
C THR A 118 1.88 -8.62 0.94
N PHE A 119 0.59 -8.90 0.78
CA PHE A 119 -0.41 -7.91 0.41
C PHE A 119 -0.79 -6.94 1.55
N GLU A 120 -0.63 -7.32 2.82
CA GLU A 120 -0.75 -6.41 3.97
C GLU A 120 0.26 -5.26 3.89
N HIS A 121 1.47 -5.50 3.37
CA HIS A 121 2.45 -4.42 3.17
C HIS A 121 1.97 -3.35 2.18
N PHE A 122 1.08 -3.66 1.24
CA PHE A 122 0.46 -2.63 0.41
C PHE A 122 -0.47 -1.73 1.24
N LEU A 123 -1.10 -2.26 2.29
CA LEU A 123 -1.91 -1.44 3.20
C LEU A 123 -1.02 -0.43 3.93
N ASP A 124 0.10 -0.89 4.47
CA ASP A 124 1.08 -0.04 5.16
C ASP A 124 1.66 1.04 4.23
N ILE A 125 2.13 0.65 3.05
CA ILE A 125 2.75 1.57 2.09
C ILE A 125 1.76 2.63 1.61
N THR A 126 0.48 2.26 1.44
CA THR A 126 -0.55 3.15 0.87
C THR A 126 -1.42 3.84 1.92
N GLY A 127 -1.19 3.55 3.21
CA GLY A 127 -1.96 4.08 4.33
C GLY A 127 -3.42 3.61 4.35
N LEU A 128 -3.70 2.39 3.89
CA LEU A 128 -4.99 1.74 4.14
C LEU A 128 -4.96 1.11 5.54
N GLU A 129 -5.95 1.40 6.37
CA GLU A 129 -6.05 0.82 7.72
C GLU A 129 -6.56 -0.64 7.71
N SER A 130 -7.23 -1.04 6.63
CA SER A 130 -7.90 -2.33 6.52
C SER A 130 -8.04 -2.73 5.05
N SER A 131 -8.06 -4.04 4.80
CA SER A 131 -8.40 -4.64 3.51
C SER A 131 -9.91 -4.81 3.30
N GLU A 132 -10.76 -4.40 4.25
CA GLU A 132 -12.21 -4.62 4.21
C GLU A 132 -12.58 -6.10 4.02
N GLY A 133 -11.80 -6.99 4.63
CA GLY A 133 -12.02 -8.43 4.56
C GLY A 133 -11.55 -9.11 3.27
N ILE A 134 -11.00 -8.36 2.30
CA ILE A 134 -10.49 -8.91 1.03
C ILE A 134 -9.47 -10.02 1.28
N LEU A 135 -8.48 -9.78 2.15
CA LEU A 135 -7.40 -10.74 2.39
C LEU A 135 -7.91 -12.00 3.10
N ASN A 136 -8.71 -11.84 4.16
CA ASN A 136 -9.27 -12.99 4.89
C ASN A 136 -10.22 -13.82 4.02
N THR A 137 -11.01 -13.16 3.16
CA THR A 137 -11.89 -13.88 2.23
C THR A 137 -11.06 -14.68 1.23
N TRP A 138 -9.98 -14.10 0.70
CA TRP A 138 -9.10 -14.80 -0.24
C TRP A 138 -8.41 -16.02 0.39
N ILE A 139 -7.99 -15.96 1.66
CA ILE A 139 -7.36 -17.10 2.34
C ILE A 139 -8.36 -18.23 2.63
N TYR A 140 -9.53 -17.91 3.20
CA TYR A 140 -10.36 -18.89 3.90
C TYR A 140 -11.67 -19.28 3.20
N ASN A 141 -12.12 -18.55 2.18
CA ASN A 141 -13.48 -18.73 1.68
C ASN A 141 -13.74 -20.15 1.14
N GLU A 142 -12.81 -20.72 0.36
CA GLU A 142 -12.96 -22.09 -0.16
C GLU A 142 -12.83 -23.15 0.95
N GLU A 143 -11.92 -22.97 1.91
CA GLU A 143 -11.78 -23.86 3.05
C GLU A 143 -13.06 -23.91 3.90
N ILE A 144 -13.66 -22.75 4.16
CA ILE A 144 -14.93 -22.62 4.86
C ILE A 144 -16.07 -23.27 4.05
N ASN A 145 -16.14 -23.02 2.74
CA ASN A 145 -17.17 -23.61 1.88
C ASN A 145 -17.10 -25.14 1.89
N LYS A 146 -15.90 -25.70 1.75
CA LYS A 146 -15.68 -27.14 1.81
C LYS A 146 -16.10 -27.74 3.16
N LEU A 147 -15.75 -27.09 4.27
CA LEU A 147 -16.17 -27.52 5.61
C LEU A 147 -17.71 -27.49 5.78
N ILE A 148 -18.38 -26.51 5.18
CA ILE A 148 -19.84 -26.42 5.20
C ILE A 148 -20.46 -27.58 4.38
N GLU A 149 -19.96 -27.82 3.17
CA GLU A 149 -20.42 -28.91 2.30
C GLU A 149 -20.25 -30.29 2.95
N ASP A 150 -19.08 -30.55 3.52
CA ASP A 150 -18.77 -31.81 4.22
C ASP A 150 -19.73 -32.03 5.40
N ASN A 151 -20.01 -31.00 6.20
CA ASN A 151 -20.96 -31.09 7.31
C ASN A 151 -22.38 -31.41 6.84
N HIS A 152 -22.86 -30.81 5.75
CA HIS A 152 -24.18 -31.10 5.18
C HIS A 152 -24.28 -32.53 4.63
N SER A 153 -23.21 -33.04 4.01
CA SER A 153 -23.15 -34.41 3.49
C SER A 153 -23.18 -35.46 4.61
N THR A 154 -22.65 -35.12 5.79
CA THR A 154 -22.56 -36.01 6.96
C THR A 154 -23.88 -36.05 7.74
N GLN A 155 -24.63 -34.95 7.79
CA GLN A 155 -25.94 -34.87 8.45
C GLN A 155 -27.10 -35.48 7.65
N SER A 156 -26.90 -35.74 6.35
CA SER A 156 -27.92 -36.29 5.45
C SER A 156 -27.89 -37.83 5.34
N LYS A 157 -27.07 -38.51 6.15
CA LYS A 157 -26.96 -39.97 6.26
C LYS A 157 -27.42 -40.44 7.63
#